data_AF-A0A7Y5GH12-F1
#
_entry.id   AF-A0A7Y5GH12-F1
#
_cell.length_a   1.000
_cell.length_b   1.000
_cell.length_c   1.000
_cell.angle_alpha   90.00
_cell.angle_beta   90.00
_cell.angle_gamma   90.00
#
_symmetry.space_group_name_H-M   'P 1'
#
loop_
_entity.id
_entity.type
_entity.pdbx_description
1 polymer ?
#
loop_
_entity_poly.entity_id
_entity_poly.type
_entity_poly.pdbx_seq_one_letter_code
_entity_poly.pdbx_strand_id
1 'polypeptide(L)'
;MSTRIVVAIDGPAGAGKSTIARRVAERLGFIYIDTGAMYRAVALWALRTNVDLADMHRLEQLAIAASIELPPRSATVLLNGEDVTAAIREPAISPAASKVSAVPGVRRALVEKQRQMAAENSVVMEGRDIGTVVFPDAKVKIFLDADAETRTERRLRDLRERGATLAPEAVAQEVEERDQRDR
;
A
#
# COMPACT_ATOMS: atom_id res chain seq x y z
N MET A 1 20.10 7.84 -22.61
CA MET A 1 19.02 7.83 -21.58
C MET A 1 19.54 7.07 -20.37
N SER A 2 19.43 7.62 -19.16
CA SER A 2 19.84 6.86 -17.96
C SER A 2 18.87 5.69 -17.75
N THR A 3 19.39 4.52 -17.41
CA THR A 3 18.55 3.38 -17.04
C THR A 3 17.83 3.73 -15.74
N ARG A 4 16.50 3.80 -15.78
CA ARG A 4 15.67 3.98 -14.57
C ARG A 4 15.79 2.74 -13.70
N ILE A 5 15.87 2.93 -12.38
CA ILE A 5 16.06 1.86 -11.42
C ILE A 5 14.80 1.71 -10.58
N VAL A 6 14.30 0.47 -10.49
CA VAL A 6 13.25 0.08 -9.57
C VAL A 6 13.86 -0.74 -8.44
N VAL A 7 13.66 -0.27 -7.21
CA VAL A 7 13.92 -1.03 -5.98
C VAL A 7 12.58 -1.49 -5.43
N ALA A 8 12.33 -2.80 -5.48
CA ALA A 8 11.14 -3.42 -4.93
C ALA A 8 11.39 -3.82 -3.46
N ILE A 9 10.48 -3.43 -2.56
CA ILE A 9 10.51 -3.81 -1.14
C ILE A 9 9.18 -4.47 -0.76
N ASP A 10 9.21 -5.79 -0.63
CA ASP A 10 8.07 -6.63 -0.30
C ASP A 10 8.14 -7.13 1.14
N GLY A 11 7.03 -7.69 1.63
CA GLY A 11 6.93 -8.28 2.96
C GLY A 11 5.61 -7.99 3.67
N PRO A 12 5.33 -8.65 4.80
CA PRO A 12 4.03 -8.56 5.48
C PRO A 12 3.77 -7.21 6.15
N ALA A 13 2.51 -6.94 6.51
CA ALA A 13 2.14 -5.75 7.28
C ALA A 13 2.93 -5.70 8.60
N GLY A 14 3.35 -4.51 9.03
CA GLY A 14 4.09 -4.35 10.29
C GLY A 14 5.57 -4.73 10.24
N ALA A 15 6.10 -5.28 9.15
CA ALA A 15 7.53 -5.60 9.03
C ALA A 15 8.46 -4.37 9.01
N GLY A 16 7.92 -3.16 8.83
CA GLY A 16 8.71 -1.92 8.81
C GLY A 16 9.14 -1.40 7.45
N LYS A 17 8.57 -1.97 6.38
CA LYS A 17 8.85 -1.60 4.99
C LYS A 17 8.79 -0.10 4.75
N SER A 18 7.73 0.58 5.18
CA SER A 18 7.54 2.01 4.86
C SER A 18 8.64 2.89 5.45
N THR A 19 9.16 2.51 6.62
CA THR A 19 10.29 3.19 7.25
C THR A 19 11.58 3.00 6.45
N ILE A 20 11.88 1.76 6.04
CA ILE A 20 13.08 1.45 5.27
C ILE A 20 13.00 2.03 3.86
N ALA A 21 11.90 1.80 3.16
CA ALA A 21 11.67 2.25 1.80
C ALA A 21 11.80 3.77 1.66
N ARG A 22 11.23 4.53 2.60
CA ARG A 22 11.36 6.00 2.60
C ARG A 22 12.81 6.45 2.78
N ARG A 23 13.54 5.85 3.74
CA ARG A 23 14.96 6.18 3.99
C ARG A 23 15.85 5.81 2.81
N VAL A 24 15.59 4.67 2.17
CA VAL A 24 16.31 4.23 0.97
C VAL A 24 16.03 5.21 -0.17
N ALA A 25 14.77 5.58 -0.40
CA ALA A 25 14.40 6.53 -1.44
C ALA A 25 15.08 7.89 -1.25
N GLU A 26 15.03 8.43 -0.04
CA GLU A 26 15.68 9.70 0.32
C GLU A 26 17.19 9.66 0.07
N ARG A 27 17.86 8.59 0.53
CA ARG A 27 19.31 8.45 0.40
C ARG A 27 19.78 8.26 -1.06
N LEU A 28 18.92 7.70 -1.92
CA LEU A 28 19.20 7.49 -3.34
C LEU A 28 18.68 8.64 -4.24
N GLY A 29 17.91 9.58 -3.69
CA GLY A 29 17.21 10.59 -4.48
C GLY A 29 16.11 10.02 -5.39
N PHE A 30 15.54 8.87 -5.04
CA PHE A 30 14.48 8.18 -5.80
C PHE A 30 13.10 8.60 -5.30
N ILE A 31 12.08 8.40 -6.13
CA ILE A 31 10.69 8.60 -5.72
C ILE A 31 10.26 7.41 -4.85
N TYR A 32 9.70 7.70 -3.69
CA TYR A 32 9.08 6.72 -2.82
C TYR A 32 7.62 6.47 -3.23
N ILE A 33 7.23 5.20 -3.39
CA ILE A 33 5.86 4.81 -3.73
C ILE A 33 5.34 3.80 -2.68
N ASP A 34 4.31 4.20 -1.91
CA ASP A 34 3.52 3.33 -1.03
C ASP A 34 2.32 2.78 -1.82
N THR A 35 2.43 1.55 -2.35
CA THR A 35 1.32 0.95 -3.10
C THR A 35 0.11 0.67 -2.21
N GLY A 36 0.32 0.41 -0.91
CA GLY A 36 -0.75 0.23 0.05
C GLY A 36 -1.62 1.47 0.19
N ALA A 37 -1.04 2.67 0.06
CA ALA A 37 -1.81 3.91 0.05
C ALA A 37 -2.74 4.01 -1.16
N MET A 38 -2.34 3.48 -2.31
CA MET A 38 -3.17 3.47 -3.53
C MET A 38 -4.40 2.57 -3.34
N TYR A 39 -4.23 1.36 -2.80
CA TYR A 39 -5.36 0.47 -2.48
C TYR A 39 -6.30 1.10 -1.43
N ARG A 40 -5.74 1.79 -0.42
CA ARG A 40 -6.54 2.51 0.57
C ARG A 40 -7.29 3.71 -0.02
N ALA A 41 -6.71 4.40 -1.02
CA ALA A 41 -7.41 5.47 -1.73
C ALA A 41 -8.61 4.94 -2.53
N VAL A 42 -8.47 3.83 -3.24
CA VAL A 42 -9.61 3.18 -3.93
C VAL A 42 -10.68 2.73 -2.93
N ALA A 43 -10.29 2.14 -1.80
CA ALA A 43 -11.22 1.73 -0.76
C ALA A 43 -11.97 2.90 -0.12
N LEU A 44 -11.25 4.00 0.18
CA LEU A 44 -11.86 5.24 0.66
C LEU A 44 -12.88 5.77 -0.36
N TRP A 45 -12.53 5.75 -1.65
CA TRP A 45 -13.43 6.23 -2.68
C TRP A 45 -14.71 5.39 -2.74
N ALA A 46 -14.55 4.06 -2.76
CA ALA A 46 -15.67 3.12 -2.78
C ALA A 46 -16.64 3.38 -1.61
N LEU A 47 -16.11 3.51 -0.39
CA LEU A 47 -16.91 3.81 0.80
C LEU A 47 -17.64 5.15 0.69
N ARG A 48 -16.95 6.22 0.25
CA ARG A 48 -17.57 7.55 0.07
C ARG A 48 -18.66 7.56 -0.99
N THR A 49 -18.56 6.69 -2.01
CA THR A 49 -19.54 6.57 -3.09
C THR A 49 -20.60 5.48 -2.84
N ASN A 50 -20.63 4.88 -1.65
CA ASN A 50 -21.52 3.76 -1.30
C ASN A 50 -21.45 2.58 -2.29
N VAL A 51 -20.27 2.31 -2.85
CA VAL A 51 -20.04 1.11 -3.65
C VAL A 51 -19.83 -0.08 -2.71
N ASP A 52 -20.62 -1.13 -2.91
CA ASP A 52 -20.46 -2.38 -2.16
C ASP A 52 -19.07 -2.98 -2.43
N LEU A 53 -18.34 -3.30 -1.35
CA LEU A 53 -17.01 -3.91 -1.44
C LEU A 53 -17.06 -5.36 -1.96
N ALA A 54 -18.25 -5.96 -2.08
CA ALA A 54 -18.48 -7.23 -2.77
C ALA A 54 -18.68 -7.06 -4.30
N ASP A 55 -18.98 -5.85 -4.78
CA ASP A 55 -19.15 -5.58 -6.22
C ASP A 55 -17.78 -5.39 -6.90
N MET A 56 -17.19 -6.51 -7.29
CA MET A 56 -15.88 -6.54 -7.94
C MET A 56 -15.81 -5.70 -9.21
N HIS A 57 -16.92 -5.65 -9.97
CA HIS A 57 -16.95 -4.91 -11.24
C HIS A 57 -16.93 -3.40 -10.98
N ARG A 58 -17.76 -2.91 -10.05
CA ARG A 58 -17.75 -1.49 -9.66
C ARG A 58 -16.42 -1.07 -9.03
N LEU A 59 -15.79 -1.94 -8.23
CA LEU A 59 -14.47 -1.68 -7.67
C LEU A 59 -13.39 -1.55 -8.75
N GLU A 60 -13.41 -2.42 -9.78
CA GLU A 60 -12.51 -2.30 -10.93
C GLU A 60 -12.71 -0.97 -11.67
N GLN A 61 -13.96 -0.57 -11.93
CA GLN A 61 -14.25 0.71 -12.59
C GLN A 61 -13.76 1.91 -11.77
N LEU A 62 -13.93 1.89 -10.44
CA LEU A 62 -13.35 2.92 -9.56
C LEU A 62 -11.83 2.93 -9.65
N ALA A 63 -11.17 1.77 -9.59
CA ALA A 63 -9.71 1.71 -9.65
C ALA A 63 -9.16 2.24 -10.99
N ILE A 64 -9.85 1.98 -12.10
CA ILE A 64 -9.50 2.51 -13.43
C ILE A 64 -9.64 4.04 -13.43
N ALA A 65 -10.81 4.54 -12.98
CA ALA A 65 -11.15 5.96 -13.00
C ALA A 65 -10.36 6.82 -12.01
N ALA A 66 -9.78 6.22 -10.97
CA ALA A 66 -9.11 6.97 -9.91
C ALA A 66 -7.85 7.69 -10.44
N SER A 67 -7.81 9.01 -10.29
CA SER A 67 -6.55 9.75 -10.38
C SER A 67 -5.86 9.71 -9.02
N ILE A 68 -4.77 8.94 -8.92
CA ILE A 68 -4.00 8.79 -7.67
C ILE A 68 -2.62 9.39 -7.91
N GLU A 69 -2.31 10.45 -7.18
CA GLU A 69 -1.03 11.13 -7.26
C GLU A 69 -0.28 11.01 -5.93
N LEU A 70 1.01 10.72 -6.04
CA LEU A 70 1.93 10.59 -4.91
C LEU A 70 3.07 11.59 -5.11
N PRO A 71 2.88 12.86 -4.69
CA PRO A 71 3.87 13.91 -4.94
C PRO A 71 5.25 13.52 -4.39
N PRO A 72 6.34 13.70 -5.18
CA PRO A 72 7.68 13.34 -4.75
C PRO A 72 8.06 14.06 -3.46
N ARG A 73 8.78 13.36 -2.56
CA ARG A 73 9.26 13.89 -1.27
C ARG A 73 8.15 14.34 -0.31
N SER A 74 6.89 13.97 -0.58
CA SER A 74 5.78 14.16 0.34
C SER A 74 5.22 12.83 0.83
N ALA A 75 4.57 12.85 2.00
CA ALA A 75 3.70 11.77 2.46
C ALA A 75 2.25 11.93 1.96
N THR A 76 2.01 12.95 1.13
CA THR A 76 0.70 13.29 0.57
C THR A 76 0.23 12.23 -0.42
N VAL A 77 -1.06 11.94 -0.36
CA VAL A 77 -1.77 11.11 -1.32
C VAL A 77 -2.96 11.91 -1.81
N LEU A 78 -2.96 12.24 -3.10
CA LEU A 78 -4.10 12.90 -3.74
C LEU A 78 -4.96 11.86 -4.43
N LEU A 79 -6.27 11.94 -4.21
CA LEU A 79 -7.27 11.15 -4.91
C LEU A 79 -8.23 12.12 -5.61
N ASN A 80 -8.27 12.07 -6.93
CA ASN A 80 -9.12 12.94 -7.75
C ASN A 80 -8.94 14.44 -7.41
N GLY A 81 -7.70 14.84 -7.10
CA GLY A 81 -7.33 16.21 -6.71
C GLY A 81 -7.52 16.56 -5.22
N GLU A 82 -8.12 15.68 -4.41
CA GLU A 82 -8.30 15.88 -2.97
C GLU A 82 -7.15 15.24 -2.17
N ASP A 83 -6.61 15.95 -1.19
CA ASP A 83 -5.69 15.36 -0.20
C ASP A 83 -6.44 14.40 0.74
N VAL A 84 -6.19 13.10 0.54
CA VAL A 84 -6.80 12.03 1.34
C VAL A 84 -5.82 11.40 2.33
N THR A 85 -4.68 12.03 2.57
CA THR A 85 -3.53 11.50 3.33
C THR A 85 -3.90 11.04 4.74
N ALA A 86 -4.74 11.80 5.44
CA ALA A 86 -5.24 11.42 6.76
C ALA A 86 -6.35 10.37 6.66
N ALA A 87 -7.33 10.61 5.79
CA ALA A 87 -8.52 9.77 5.63
C ALA A 87 -8.17 8.31 5.31
N ILE A 88 -7.22 8.07 4.39
CA ILE A 88 -6.82 6.70 4.03
C ILE A 88 -6.14 5.94 5.18
N ARG A 89 -5.77 6.61 6.28
CA ARG A 89 -5.11 6.00 7.45
C ARG A 89 -6.06 5.79 8.63
N GLU A 90 -7.33 6.15 8.48
CA GLU A 90 -8.36 5.88 9.47
C GLU A 90 -8.56 4.36 9.65
N PRO A 91 -8.88 3.89 10.88
CA PRO A 91 -9.02 2.46 11.17
C PRO A 91 -10.01 1.74 10.24
N ALA A 92 -11.13 2.39 9.88
CA ALA A 92 -12.17 1.82 9.03
C ALA A 92 -11.70 1.52 7.59
N ILE A 93 -10.67 2.20 7.10
CA ILE A 93 -10.18 2.01 5.72
C ILE A 93 -9.32 0.74 5.61
N SER A 94 -8.67 0.33 6.70
CA SER A 94 -7.74 -0.80 6.70
C SER A 94 -8.40 -2.14 6.32
N PRO A 95 -9.58 -2.52 6.86
CA PRO A 95 -10.34 -3.68 6.40
C PRO A 95 -10.83 -3.56 4.96
N ALA A 96 -11.33 -2.38 4.58
CA ALA A 96 -11.86 -2.14 3.23
C ALA A 96 -10.78 -2.29 2.15
N ALA A 97 -9.59 -1.72 2.38
CA ALA A 97 -8.45 -1.85 1.48
C ALA A 97 -8.03 -3.31 1.28
N SER A 98 -8.14 -4.14 2.31
CA SER A 98 -7.83 -5.56 2.22
C SER A 98 -8.81 -6.34 1.33
N LYS A 99 -10.10 -5.95 1.32
CA LYS A 99 -11.10 -6.52 0.41
C LYS A 99 -10.83 -6.05 -1.02
N VAL A 100 -10.57 -4.75 -1.18
CA VAL A 100 -10.27 -4.12 -2.48
C VAL A 100 -9.01 -4.69 -3.12
N SER A 101 -7.94 -4.96 -2.35
CA SER A 101 -6.70 -5.53 -2.87
C SER A 101 -6.79 -7.00 -3.28
N ALA A 102 -7.85 -7.70 -2.86
CA ALA A 102 -8.12 -9.07 -3.29
C ALA A 102 -8.83 -9.13 -4.67
N VAL A 103 -9.38 -8.02 -5.17
CA VAL A 103 -10.12 -7.98 -6.44
C VAL A 103 -9.14 -7.93 -7.61
N PRO A 104 -9.14 -8.93 -8.53
CA PRO A 104 -8.18 -8.98 -9.63
C PRO A 104 -8.22 -7.76 -10.57
N GLY A 105 -9.42 -7.23 -10.84
CA GLY A 105 -9.60 -6.04 -11.67
C GLY A 105 -8.97 -4.79 -11.09
N VAL A 106 -9.13 -4.58 -9.77
CA VAL A 106 -8.46 -3.50 -9.04
C VAL A 106 -6.95 -3.65 -9.12
N ARG A 107 -6.43 -4.85 -8.87
CA ARG A 107 -4.98 -5.11 -8.92
C ARG A 107 -4.41 -4.77 -10.30
N ARG A 108 -5.05 -5.25 -11.39
CA ARG A 108 -4.62 -4.92 -12.76
C ARG A 108 -4.56 -3.40 -13.00
N ALA A 109 -5.63 -2.69 -12.63
CA ALA A 109 -5.70 -1.24 -12.82
C ALA A 109 -4.61 -0.49 -12.03
N LEU A 110 -4.34 -0.90 -10.79
CA LEU A 110 -3.33 -0.24 -9.96
C LEU A 110 -1.89 -0.63 -10.35
N VAL A 111 -1.65 -1.86 -10.79
CA VAL A 111 -0.34 -2.29 -11.33
C VAL A 111 0.04 -1.45 -12.55
N GLU A 112 -0.90 -1.17 -13.43
CA GLU A 112 -0.66 -0.32 -14.59
C GLU A 112 -0.25 1.11 -14.16
N LYS A 113 -0.96 1.72 -13.21
CA LYS A 113 -0.60 3.04 -12.65
C LYS A 113 0.78 3.02 -11.96
N GLN A 114 1.10 1.96 -11.21
CA GLN A 114 2.40 1.79 -10.56
C GLN A 114 3.55 1.71 -11.59
N ARG A 115 3.34 0.98 -12.69
CA ARG A 115 4.29 0.90 -13.81
C ARG A 115 4.49 2.26 -14.48
N GLN A 116 3.43 3.02 -14.70
CA GLN A 116 3.52 4.38 -15.25
C GLN A 116 4.33 5.32 -14.35
N MET A 117 4.14 5.27 -13.03
CA MET A 117 4.93 6.09 -12.09
C MET A 117 6.44 5.77 -12.15
N ALA A 118 6.81 4.50 -12.33
CA ALA A 118 8.20 4.08 -12.49
C ALA A 118 8.73 4.24 -13.92
N ALA A 119 7.84 4.41 -14.91
CA ALA A 119 8.24 4.57 -16.29
C ALA A 119 9.04 5.85 -16.48
N GLU A 120 8.77 6.91 -15.70
CA GLU A 120 9.43 8.21 -15.85
C GLU A 120 10.54 8.49 -14.84
N ASN A 121 10.62 7.72 -13.75
CA ASN A 121 11.48 8.00 -12.60
C ASN A 121 12.16 6.73 -12.05
N SER A 122 13.31 6.90 -11.40
CA SER A 122 13.82 5.85 -10.51
C SER A 122 13.02 5.85 -9.22
N VAL A 123 12.58 4.66 -8.79
CA VAL A 123 11.62 4.51 -7.69
C VAL A 123 12.08 3.48 -6.66
N VAL A 124 11.71 3.73 -5.41
CA VAL A 124 11.64 2.72 -4.36
C VAL A 124 10.17 2.46 -4.10
N MET A 125 9.70 1.27 -4.43
CA MET A 125 8.30 0.90 -4.33
C MET A 125 8.11 -0.19 -3.28
N GLU A 126 7.22 0.06 -2.32
CA GLU A 126 6.87 -0.93 -1.30
C GLU A 126 5.50 -1.56 -1.52
N GLY A 127 5.36 -2.83 -1.18
CA GLY A 127 4.11 -3.57 -1.31
C GLY A 127 4.17 -5.01 -0.78
N ARG A 128 3.43 -5.91 -1.43
CA ARG A 128 3.42 -7.35 -1.14
C ARG A 128 4.03 -8.17 -2.25
N ASP A 129 3.81 -7.74 -3.48
CA ASP A 129 4.11 -8.44 -4.72
C ASP A 129 4.80 -7.54 -5.76
N ILE A 130 5.55 -6.53 -5.30
CA ILE A 130 6.24 -5.58 -6.17
C ILE A 130 7.30 -6.29 -7.00
N GLY A 131 8.16 -7.10 -6.38
CA GLY A 131 9.25 -7.80 -7.05
C GLY A 131 8.83 -9.07 -7.81
N THR A 132 7.60 -9.55 -7.61
CA THR A 132 7.09 -10.79 -8.22
C THR A 132 6.05 -10.53 -9.31
N VAL A 133 5.19 -9.52 -9.14
CA VAL A 133 4.08 -9.22 -10.06
C VAL A 133 4.26 -7.87 -10.75
N VAL A 134 4.51 -6.81 -9.97
CA VAL A 134 4.53 -5.44 -10.53
C VAL A 134 5.76 -5.23 -11.41
N PHE A 135 6.94 -5.53 -10.86
CA PHE A 135 8.26 -5.41 -11.48
C PHE A 135 9.08 -6.70 -11.27
N PRO A 136 8.75 -7.79 -12.01
CA PRO A 136 9.55 -9.01 -11.99
C PRO A 136 10.99 -8.78 -12.47
N ASP A 137 11.25 -7.70 -13.20
CA ASP A 137 12.60 -7.33 -13.65
C ASP A 137 13.23 -6.19 -12.83
N ALA A 138 12.69 -5.90 -11.63
CA ALA A 138 13.28 -4.91 -10.73
C ALA A 138 14.76 -5.23 -10.47
N LYS A 139 15.63 -4.24 -10.63
CA LYS A 139 17.09 -4.40 -10.47
C LYS A 139 17.48 -4.81 -9.05
N VAL A 140 16.69 -4.37 -8.07
CA VAL A 140 16.87 -4.74 -6.66
C VAL A 140 15.52 -5.19 -6.12
N LYS A 141 15.49 -6.36 -5.49
CA LYS A 141 14.33 -6.92 -4.80
C LYS A 141 14.72 -7.24 -3.37
N ILE A 142 13.99 -6.69 -2.42
CA ILE A 142 14.20 -6.90 -0.99
C ILE A 142 12.89 -7.45 -0.45
N PHE A 143 12.96 -8.55 0.29
CA PHE A 143 11.85 -9.05 1.08
C PHE A 143 12.17 -8.81 2.55
N LEU A 144 11.37 -7.98 3.22
CA LEU A 144 11.54 -7.65 4.63
C LEU A 144 10.55 -8.45 5.45
N ASP A 145 11.06 -9.29 6.33
CA ASP A 145 10.26 -10.15 7.19
C ASP A 145 10.47 -9.82 8.67
N ALA A 146 9.51 -10.23 9.49
CA ALA A 146 9.56 -10.19 10.95
C ALA A 146 8.58 -11.23 11.53
N ASP A 147 8.91 -11.75 12.69
CA ASP A 147 8.03 -12.61 13.49
C ASP A 147 6.66 -11.95 13.75
N ALA A 148 5.62 -12.77 13.79
CA ALA A 148 4.24 -12.31 13.95
C ALA A 148 4.04 -11.54 15.26
N GLU A 149 4.74 -11.94 16.32
CA GLU A 149 4.74 -11.28 17.63
C GLU A 149 5.26 -9.84 17.52
N THR A 150 6.48 -9.65 17.00
CA THR A 150 7.05 -8.31 16.77
C THR A 150 6.15 -7.43 15.88
N ARG A 151 5.53 -7.99 14.84
CA ARG A 151 4.60 -7.25 13.97
C ARG A 151 3.32 -6.82 14.70
N THR A 152 2.80 -7.69 15.57
CA THR A 152 1.64 -7.43 16.42
C THR A 152 1.95 -6.34 17.44
N GLU A 153 3.08 -6.44 18.16
CA GLU A 153 3.51 -5.44 19.12
C GLU A 153 3.69 -4.06 18.49
N ARG A 154 4.32 -4.01 17.31
CA ARG A 154 4.48 -2.78 16.55
C ARG A 154 3.13 -2.18 16.17
N ARG A 155 2.20 -3.01 15.68
CA ARG A 155 0.86 -2.57 15.31
C ARG A 155 0.09 -2.03 16.52
N LEU A 156 0.20 -2.67 17.68
CA LEU A 156 -0.39 -2.20 18.93
C LEU A 156 0.17 -0.83 19.34
N ARG A 157 1.48 -0.63 19.21
CA ARG A 157 2.13 0.66 19.47
C ARG A 157 1.59 1.75 18.54
N ASP A 158 1.55 1.49 17.24
CA ASP A 158 1.02 2.43 16.23
C ASP A 158 -0.45 2.80 16.51
N LEU A 159 -1.26 1.85 17.00
CA LEU A 159 -2.67 2.09 17.36
C LEU A 159 -2.80 2.94 18.63
N ARG A 160 -2.01 2.63 19.66
CA ARG A 160 -1.97 3.40 20.92
C ARG A 160 -1.55 4.85 20.69
N GLU A 161 -0.53 5.07 19.85
CA GLU A 161 -0.07 6.42 19.46
C GLU A 161 -1.17 7.23 18.73
N ARG A 162 -2.14 6.55 18.12
CA ARG A 162 -3.28 7.17 17.42
C ARG A 162 -4.54 7.26 18.27
N GLY A 163 -4.46 6.91 19.56
CA GLY A 163 -5.61 6.91 20.47
C GLY A 163 -6.62 5.78 20.25
N ALA A 164 -6.30 4.78 19.43
CA ALA A 164 -7.16 3.63 19.20
C ALA A 164 -6.94 2.56 20.28
N THR A 165 -8.02 2.00 20.81
CA THR A 165 -7.99 0.94 21.82
C THR A 165 -8.51 -0.36 21.20
N LEU A 166 -7.57 -1.21 20.77
CA LEU A 166 -7.84 -2.59 20.37
C LEU A 166 -7.17 -3.54 21.35
N ALA A 167 -7.83 -4.64 21.68
CA ALA A 167 -7.25 -5.69 22.50
C ALA A 167 -6.05 -6.33 21.77
N PRO A 168 -4.94 -6.65 22.45
CA PRO A 168 -3.79 -7.31 21.87
C PRO A 168 -4.14 -8.56 21.03
N GLU A 169 -5.09 -9.35 21.52
CA GLU A 169 -5.55 -10.58 20.88
C GLU A 169 -6.25 -10.30 19.55
N ALA A 170 -7.06 -9.24 19.49
CA ALA A 170 -7.72 -8.82 18.25
C ALA A 170 -6.70 -8.34 17.20
N VAL A 171 -5.65 -7.64 17.63
CA VAL A 171 -4.59 -7.20 16.72
C VAL A 171 -3.76 -8.38 16.21
N ALA A 172 -3.46 -9.36 17.07
CA ALA A 172 -2.77 -10.59 16.65
C ALA A 172 -3.59 -11.35 15.59
N GLN A 173 -4.89 -11.51 15.83
CA GLN A 173 -5.79 -12.14 14.87
C GLN A 173 -5.84 -11.37 13.54
N GLU A 174 -5.92 -10.04 13.55
CA GLU A 174 -5.88 -9.23 12.33
C GLU A 174 -4.57 -9.41 11.54
N VAL A 175 -3.44 -9.55 12.23
CA VAL A 175 -2.13 -9.80 11.59
C VAL A 175 -2.12 -11.19 10.95
N GLU A 176 -2.61 -12.21 11.65
CA GLU A 176 -2.66 -13.57 11.15
C GLU A 176 -3.61 -13.74 9.95
N GLU A 177 -4.83 -13.18 10.03
CA GLU A 177 -5.80 -13.19 8.93
C GLU A 177 -5.28 -12.46 7.68
N ARG A 178 -4.39 -11.48 7.86
CA ARG A 178 -3.74 -10.81 6.73
C ARG A 178 -2.67 -11.67 6.11
N ASP A 179 -1.83 -12.29 6.92
CA ASP A 179 -0.79 -13.19 6.42
C ASP A 179 -1.38 -14.38 5.66
N GLN A 180 -2.49 -14.93 6.14
CA GLN A 180 -3.20 -16.01 5.44
C GLN A 180 -3.74 -15.59 4.06
N ARG A 181 -4.13 -14.32 3.90
CA ARG A 181 -4.60 -13.77 2.61
C ARG A 181 -3.48 -13.37 1.65
N ASP A 182 -2.32 -13.02 2.21
CA ASP A 182 -1.14 -12.61 1.44
C ASP A 182 -0.30 -13.82 0.98
N ARG A 183 -0.55 -15.03 1.51
CA ARG A 183 0.00 -16.32 1.05
C ARG A 183 -0.74 -16.85 -0.19
#